data_AF-A6JP74-F1
#
_entry.id   AF-A6JP74-F1
#
_cell.length_a   1.000
_cell.length_b   1.000
_cell.length_c   1.000
_cell.angle_alpha   90.00
_cell.angle_beta   90.00
_cell.angle_gamma   90.00
#
_symmetry.space_group_name_H-M   'P 1'
#
loop_
_entity.id
_entity.type
_entity.pdbx_description
1 polymer ?
#
loop_
_entity_poly.entity_id
_entity_poly.type
_entity_poly.pdbx_seq_one_letter_code
_entity_poly.pdbx_strand_id
1 'polypeptide(L)'
;MSLNYIKNFYEGCVKPPTVIGQFHTLFFGSVRMFFLGVLGFAVYGNEALHFSCDPDKREINLFCYNQFRPITPQVFWALQLVIVLLPGAIFHLYAACKSINQECILQKPTYTVIYILSALLRISLEVSAFWLQIHLFGFQVKPVYLCDAESLGQKINTLKCMVPEHFEKTIFLIAMYTFTVITMVLCVAEIFEIIFRRSCFLFKR
;
A
#
# COMPACT_ATOMS: atom_id res chain seq x y z
N MET A 1 6.13 -30.30 16.98
CA MET A 1 5.27 -29.12 16.73
C MET A 1 4.34 -29.50 15.58
N SER A 2 3.09 -29.85 15.90
CA SER A 2 2.30 -30.80 15.09
C SER A 2 1.64 -30.14 13.87
N LEU A 3 1.47 -30.94 12.81
CA LEU A 3 0.80 -30.59 11.55
C LEU A 3 -0.54 -29.85 11.74
N ASN A 4 -1.25 -30.11 12.84
CA ASN A 4 -2.48 -29.44 13.22
C ASN A 4 -2.29 -27.93 13.50
N TYR A 5 -1.14 -27.52 14.04
CA TYR A 5 -0.83 -26.11 14.24
C TYR A 5 -0.63 -25.39 12.90
N ILE A 6 0.07 -26.03 11.94
CA ILE A 6 0.27 -25.50 10.59
C ILE A 6 -1.05 -25.44 9.83
N LYS A 7 -1.92 -26.45 9.98
CA LYS A 7 -3.26 -26.46 9.38
C LYS A 7 -4.13 -25.32 9.94
N ASN A 8 -4.17 -25.15 11.26
CA ASN A 8 -4.92 -24.07 11.90
C ASN A 8 -4.36 -22.68 11.54
N PHE A 9 -3.04 -22.57 11.38
CA PHE A 9 -2.39 -21.35 10.91
C PHE A 9 -2.74 -21.04 9.44
N TYR A 10 -2.76 -22.05 8.57
CA TYR A 10 -3.14 -21.89 7.15
C TYR A 10 -4.63 -21.54 6.99
N GLU A 11 -5.52 -22.20 7.72
CA GLU A 11 -6.96 -21.89 7.74
C GLU A 11 -7.27 -20.53 8.38
N GLY A 12 -6.45 -20.10 9.36
CA GLY A 12 -6.59 -18.80 10.00
C GLY A 12 -6.08 -17.62 9.16
N CYS A 13 -4.92 -17.74 8.51
CA CYS A 13 -4.25 -16.64 7.81
C CYS A 13 -4.44 -16.64 6.28
N VAL A 14 -4.50 -17.82 5.65
CA VAL A 14 -4.46 -17.94 4.17
C VAL A 14 -5.85 -18.11 3.57
N LYS A 15 -6.80 -18.67 4.33
CA LYS A 15 -8.21 -18.75 3.97
C LYS A 15 -9.00 -17.80 4.86
N PRO A 16 -9.13 -16.50 4.57
CA PRO A 16 -10.09 -15.66 5.28
C PRO A 16 -11.53 -16.16 5.05
N PRO A 17 -12.51 -15.76 5.89
CA PRO A 17 -13.86 -16.34 5.89
C PRO A 17 -14.68 -15.95 4.65
N THR A 18 -14.18 -15.01 3.86
CA THR A 18 -14.78 -14.46 2.64
C THR A 18 -13.95 -14.87 1.43
N VAL A 19 -14.63 -15.21 0.33
CA VAL A 19 -13.98 -15.50 -0.96
C VAL A 19 -13.26 -14.24 -1.45
N ILE A 20 -13.86 -13.06 -1.21
CA ILE A 20 -13.31 -11.76 -1.56
C ILE A 20 -12.03 -11.47 -0.78
N GLY A 21 -11.98 -11.74 0.54
CA GLY A 21 -10.79 -11.54 1.35
C GLY A 21 -9.63 -12.44 0.91
N GLN A 22 -9.95 -13.66 0.45
CA GLN A 22 -8.94 -14.61 -0.02
C GLN A 22 -8.34 -14.11 -1.33
N PHE A 23 -9.18 -13.64 -2.25
CA PHE A 23 -8.74 -13.05 -3.52
C PHE A 23 -7.91 -11.77 -3.29
N HIS A 24 -8.36 -10.90 -2.40
CA HIS A 24 -7.66 -9.67 -2.03
C HIS A 24 -6.25 -9.95 -1.45
N THR A 25 -6.16 -10.86 -0.48
CA THR A 25 -4.90 -11.08 0.24
C THR A 25 -3.87 -11.87 -0.57
N LEU A 26 -4.29 -12.89 -1.32
CA LEU A 26 -3.38 -13.71 -2.12
C LEU A 26 -3.03 -13.06 -3.47
N PHE A 27 -4.04 -12.73 -4.28
CA PHE A 27 -3.81 -12.31 -5.66
C PHE A 27 -3.29 -10.87 -5.73
N PHE A 28 -4.04 -9.93 -5.14
CA PHE A 28 -3.64 -8.52 -5.15
C PHE A 28 -2.37 -8.33 -4.31
N GLY A 29 -2.27 -8.90 -3.11
CA GLY A 29 -1.04 -8.86 -2.31
C GLY A 29 0.21 -9.31 -3.09
N SER A 30 0.12 -10.43 -3.84
CA SER A 30 1.20 -10.94 -4.67
C SER A 30 1.59 -9.98 -5.80
N VAL A 31 0.62 -9.49 -6.57
CA VAL A 31 0.86 -8.56 -7.67
C VAL A 31 1.52 -7.28 -7.14
N ARG A 32 1.06 -6.75 -6.00
CA ARG A 32 1.65 -5.57 -5.37
C ARG A 32 3.11 -5.79 -4.99
N MET A 33 3.45 -6.95 -4.44
CA MET A 33 4.84 -7.31 -4.14
C MET A 33 5.71 -7.40 -5.40
N PHE A 34 5.18 -7.94 -6.50
CA PHE A 34 5.89 -7.99 -7.77
C PHE A 34 6.17 -6.58 -8.32
N PHE A 35 5.16 -5.70 -8.32
CA PHE A 35 5.32 -4.32 -8.76
C PHE A 35 6.33 -3.57 -7.90
N LEU A 36 6.31 -3.73 -6.57
CA LEU A 36 7.25 -3.04 -5.68
C LEU A 36 8.67 -3.60 -5.74
N GLY A 37 8.80 -4.92 -5.84
CA GLY A 37 10.10 -5.58 -5.86
C GLY A 37 10.82 -5.44 -7.19
N VAL A 38 10.20 -5.93 -8.27
CA VAL A 38 10.87 -6.05 -9.57
C VAL A 38 10.79 -4.73 -10.32
N LEU A 39 9.57 -4.26 -10.58
CA LEU A 39 9.34 -3.09 -11.42
C LEU A 39 9.71 -1.79 -10.69
N GLY A 40 9.43 -1.71 -9.39
CA GLY A 40 9.76 -0.55 -8.56
C GLY A 40 11.27 -0.29 -8.52
N PHE A 41 12.07 -1.35 -8.31
CA PHE A 41 13.53 -1.24 -8.36
C PHE A 41 14.04 -0.85 -9.75
N ALA A 42 13.45 -1.41 -10.82
CA ALA A 42 13.84 -1.05 -12.19
C ALA A 42 13.57 0.43 -12.51
N VAL A 43 12.42 0.96 -12.09
CA VAL A 43 11.99 2.34 -12.42
C VAL A 43 12.58 3.40 -11.49
N TYR A 44 12.69 3.10 -10.19
CA TYR A 44 13.07 4.09 -9.16
C TYR A 44 14.45 3.84 -8.53
N GLY A 45 15.08 2.69 -8.75
CA GLY A 45 16.31 2.29 -8.05
C GLY A 45 17.52 3.21 -8.29
N ASN A 46 17.65 3.75 -9.51
CA ASN A 46 18.77 4.61 -9.91
C ASN A 46 18.38 6.06 -10.17
N GLU A 47 17.17 6.47 -9.77
CA GLU A 47 16.63 7.80 -10.10
C GLU A 47 17.55 8.95 -9.63
N ALA A 48 18.07 8.86 -8.40
CA ALA A 48 18.91 9.91 -7.82
C ALA A 48 20.23 10.10 -8.57
N LEU A 49 20.74 9.07 -9.25
CA LEU A 49 22.01 9.13 -9.99
C LEU A 49 21.84 9.86 -11.33
N HIS A 50 20.70 9.67 -11.99
CA HIS A 50 20.41 10.25 -13.31
C HIS A 50 19.70 11.62 -13.21
N PHE A 51 19.44 12.11 -12.01
CA PHE A 51 18.89 13.44 -11.78
C PHE A 51 20.00 14.49 -11.91
N SER A 52 19.82 15.44 -12.84
CA SER A 52 20.82 16.48 -13.13
C SER A 52 20.17 17.85 -13.20
N CYS A 53 20.83 18.84 -12.58
CA CYS A 53 20.47 20.25 -12.59
C CYS A 53 21.55 21.07 -13.29
N ASP A 54 21.20 22.25 -13.81
CA ASP A 54 22.16 23.22 -14.31
C ASP A 54 22.43 24.30 -13.24
N PRO A 55 23.67 24.50 -12.74
CA PRO A 55 24.92 23.83 -13.11
C PRO A 55 25.05 22.42 -12.53
N ASP A 56 25.62 21.49 -13.31
CA ASP A 56 25.71 20.06 -12.97
C ASP A 56 26.78 19.80 -11.90
N LYS A 57 26.38 19.98 -10.64
CA LYS A 57 27.20 19.69 -9.47
C LYS A 57 26.48 18.70 -8.57
N ARG A 58 27.23 17.69 -8.11
CA ARG A 58 26.69 16.60 -7.28
C ARG A 58 25.95 17.08 -6.03
N GLU A 59 26.48 18.10 -5.35
CA GLU A 59 25.87 18.65 -4.12
C GLU A 59 24.52 19.31 -4.39
N ILE A 60 24.41 20.03 -5.51
CA ILE A 60 23.17 20.68 -5.95
C ILE A 60 22.14 19.64 -6.37
N ASN A 61 22.55 18.67 -7.21
CA ASN A 61 21.66 17.62 -7.70
C ASN A 61 21.06 16.83 -6.52
N LEU A 62 21.89 16.49 -5.53
CA LEU A 62 21.42 15.77 -4.34
C LEU A 62 20.48 16.62 -3.48
N PHE A 63 20.80 17.90 -3.26
CA PHE A 63 19.94 18.83 -2.52
C PHE A 63 18.57 18.98 -3.18
N CYS A 64 18.56 19.31 -4.48
CA CYS A 64 17.34 19.50 -5.26
C CYS A 64 16.53 18.20 -5.42
N TYR A 65 17.20 17.05 -5.52
CA TYR A 65 16.53 15.75 -5.54
C TYR A 65 15.81 15.47 -4.21
N ASN A 66 16.46 15.73 -3.07
CA ASN A 66 15.83 15.55 -1.76
C ASN A 66 14.63 16.50 -1.55
N GLN A 67 14.65 17.69 -2.13
CA GLN A 67 13.52 18.62 -2.13
C GLN A 67 12.38 18.16 -3.05
N PHE A 68 12.72 17.61 -4.22
CA PHE A 68 11.76 17.06 -5.18
C PHE A 68 11.06 15.78 -4.69
N ARG A 69 11.82 14.91 -4.01
CA ARG A 69 11.39 13.59 -3.51
C ARG A 69 11.94 13.32 -2.12
N PRO A 70 11.35 13.92 -1.07
CA PRO A 70 11.75 13.63 0.31
C PRO A 70 11.49 12.17 0.70
N ILE A 71 10.47 11.53 0.10
CA ILE A 71 10.19 10.11 0.19
C ILE A 71 10.05 9.57 -1.23
N THR A 72 10.74 8.48 -1.56
CA THR A 72 10.60 7.85 -2.87
C THR A 72 9.29 7.05 -2.95
N PRO A 73 8.63 6.98 -4.12
CA PRO A 73 7.40 6.22 -4.28
C PRO A 73 7.53 4.75 -3.84
N GLN A 74 8.66 4.10 -4.15
CA GLN A 74 8.94 2.72 -3.74
C GLN A 74 8.90 2.53 -2.21
N VAL A 75 9.53 3.44 -1.45
CA VAL A 75 9.53 3.38 0.02
C VAL A 75 8.11 3.64 0.56
N PHE A 76 7.42 4.63 0.00
CA PHE A 76 6.05 4.95 0.38
C PHE A 76 5.12 3.73 0.25
N TRP A 77 5.13 3.07 -0.91
CA TRP A 77 4.24 1.93 -1.13
C TRP A 77 4.62 0.69 -0.34
N ALA A 78 5.89 0.51 0.00
CA ALA A 78 6.36 -0.54 0.90
C ALA A 78 5.84 -0.29 2.33
N LEU A 79 5.95 0.94 2.83
CA LEU A 79 5.39 1.33 4.14
C LEU A 79 3.87 1.17 4.16
N GLN A 80 3.18 1.62 3.10
CA GLN A 80 1.74 1.45 2.95
C GLN A 80 1.36 -0.04 3.04
N LEU A 81 2.06 -0.92 2.32
CA LEU A 81 1.76 -2.35 2.35
C LEU A 81 1.88 -2.93 3.75
N VAL A 82 2.99 -2.63 4.46
CA VAL A 82 3.20 -3.13 5.82
C VAL A 82 2.09 -2.63 6.75
N ILE A 83 1.82 -1.32 6.74
CA ILE A 83 0.84 -0.69 7.62
C ILE A 83 -0.58 -1.24 7.37
N VAL A 84 -0.96 -1.45 6.12
CA VAL A 84 -2.29 -1.97 5.73
C VAL A 84 -2.45 -3.45 6.12
N LEU A 85 -1.37 -4.24 6.07
CA LEU A 85 -1.43 -5.66 6.46
C LEU A 85 -1.48 -5.88 7.98
N LEU A 86 -0.98 -4.94 8.79
CA LEU A 86 -0.87 -5.10 10.24
C LEU A 86 -2.20 -5.40 10.94
N PRO A 87 -3.30 -4.63 10.76
CA PRO A 87 -4.55 -4.89 11.47
C PRO A 87 -5.12 -6.28 11.19
N GLY A 88 -5.10 -6.69 9.92
CA GLY A 88 -5.56 -8.02 9.49
C GLY A 88 -4.66 -9.13 10.05
N ALA A 89 -3.34 -8.97 9.93
CA ALA A 89 -2.38 -9.94 10.46
C ALA A 89 -2.52 -10.13 11.97
N ILE A 90 -2.71 -9.05 12.73
CA ILE A 90 -2.93 -9.10 14.18
C ILE A 90 -4.22 -9.87 14.50
N PHE A 91 -5.32 -9.59 13.81
CA PHE A 91 -6.58 -10.30 14.00
C PHE A 91 -6.44 -11.80 13.71
N HIS A 92 -5.86 -12.14 12.56
CA HIS A 92 -5.72 -13.54 12.13
C HIS A 92 -4.73 -14.31 13.01
N LEU A 93 -3.64 -13.66 13.45
CA LEU A 93 -2.72 -14.23 14.42
C LEU A 93 -3.39 -14.45 15.78
N TYR A 94 -4.18 -13.48 16.26
CA TYR A 94 -4.96 -13.65 17.49
C TYR A 94 -5.93 -14.83 17.38
N ALA A 95 -6.65 -14.95 16.26
CA ALA A 95 -7.55 -16.06 15.99
C ALA A 95 -6.81 -17.41 15.95
N ALA A 96 -5.64 -17.46 15.29
CA ALA A 96 -4.80 -18.66 15.23
C ALA A 96 -4.25 -19.06 16.61
N CYS A 97 -3.70 -18.12 17.38
CA CYS A 97 -3.20 -18.35 18.74
C CYS A 97 -4.30 -18.86 19.67
N LYS A 98 -5.54 -18.42 19.48
CA LYS A 98 -6.69 -18.82 20.28
C LYS A 98 -7.45 -20.01 19.68
N SER A 99 -6.96 -20.61 18.59
CA SER A 99 -7.61 -21.73 17.90
C SER A 99 -9.08 -21.43 17.54
N ILE A 100 -9.38 -20.19 17.17
CA ILE A 100 -10.74 -19.77 16.79
C ILE A 100 -10.98 -20.18 15.35
N ASN A 101 -11.90 -21.14 15.15
CA ASN A 101 -12.35 -21.53 13.83
C ASN A 101 -13.13 -20.40 13.15
N GLN A 102 -13.06 -20.33 11.82
CA GLN A 102 -13.72 -19.29 11.03
C GLN A 102 -15.24 -19.22 11.23
N GLU A 103 -15.88 -20.38 11.43
CA GLU A 103 -17.31 -20.47 11.71
C GLU A 103 -17.69 -19.76 13.03
N CYS A 104 -16.80 -19.80 14.03
CA CYS A 104 -16.97 -19.12 15.32
C CYS A 104 -16.87 -17.59 15.19
N ILE A 105 -16.08 -17.09 14.24
CA ILE A 105 -15.95 -15.65 13.95
C ILE A 105 -17.29 -15.07 13.48
N LEU A 106 -18.04 -15.82 12.68
CA LEU A 106 -19.34 -15.40 12.15
C LEU A 106 -20.49 -15.66 13.15
N GLN A 107 -20.37 -16.69 13.99
CA GLN A 107 -21.41 -17.07 14.96
C GLN A 107 -21.45 -16.18 16.21
N LYS A 108 -20.29 -15.70 16.71
CA LYS A 108 -20.25 -14.86 17.91
C LYS A 108 -20.11 -13.38 17.59
N PRO A 109 -21.02 -12.52 18.11
CA PRO A 109 -21.04 -11.10 17.78
C PRO A 109 -19.75 -10.37 18.18
N THR A 110 -19.11 -10.77 19.28
CA THR A 110 -17.86 -10.16 19.77
C THR A 110 -16.73 -10.30 18.75
N TYR A 111 -16.51 -11.49 18.19
CA TYR A 111 -15.43 -11.72 17.22
C TYR A 111 -15.73 -11.06 15.87
N THR A 112 -17.00 -11.06 15.44
CA THR A 112 -17.39 -10.36 14.21
C THR A 112 -17.17 -8.85 14.33
N VAL A 113 -17.48 -8.24 15.48
CA VAL A 113 -17.25 -6.80 15.71
C VAL A 113 -15.77 -6.47 15.68
N ILE A 114 -14.92 -7.27 16.33
CA ILE A 114 -13.46 -7.07 16.29
C ILE A 114 -12.93 -7.20 14.86
N TYR A 115 -13.43 -8.19 14.10
CA TYR A 115 -13.06 -8.35 12.70
C TYR A 115 -13.46 -7.14 11.85
N ILE A 116 -14.72 -6.69 11.95
CA ILE A 116 -15.22 -5.49 11.26
C ILE A 116 -14.39 -4.27 11.63
N LEU A 117 -14.03 -4.10 12.90
CA LEU A 117 -13.17 -3.00 13.35
C LEU A 117 -11.79 -3.07 12.68
N SER A 118 -11.17 -4.25 12.61
CA SER A 118 -9.88 -4.43 11.91
C SER A 118 -9.98 -4.14 10.41
N ALA A 119 -11.08 -4.51 9.76
CA ALA A 119 -11.34 -4.21 8.36
C ALA A 119 -11.56 -2.70 8.12
N LEU A 120 -12.31 -2.02 9.01
CA LEU A 120 -12.50 -0.58 8.96
C LEU A 120 -11.18 0.17 9.15
N LEU A 121 -10.31 -0.27 10.07
CA LEU A 121 -8.97 0.28 10.24
C LEU A 121 -8.16 0.14 8.95
N ARG A 122 -8.20 -1.04 8.30
CA ARG A 122 -7.53 -1.27 7.02
C ARG A 122 -8.03 -0.32 5.92
N ILE A 123 -9.35 -0.14 5.79
CA ILE A 123 -9.93 0.79 4.82
C ILE A 123 -9.46 2.22 5.09
N SER A 124 -9.54 2.69 6.34
CA SER A 124 -9.09 4.04 6.70
C SER A 124 -7.62 4.27 6.38
N LEU A 125 -6.75 3.27 6.60
CA LEU A 125 -5.34 3.33 6.23
C LEU A 125 -5.14 3.39 4.70
N GLU A 126 -5.90 2.60 3.93
CA GLU A 126 -5.83 2.67 2.46
C GLU A 126 -6.34 4.01 1.91
N VAL A 127 -7.45 4.56 2.43
CA VAL A 127 -7.96 5.88 2.07
C VAL A 127 -6.89 6.95 2.34
N SER A 128 -6.29 6.90 3.53
CA SER A 128 -5.30 7.88 3.97
C SER A 128 -4.03 7.80 3.10
N ALA A 129 -3.57 6.59 2.78
CA ALA A 129 -2.44 6.38 1.89
C ALA A 129 -2.76 6.84 0.46
N PHE A 130 -3.95 6.56 -0.08
CA PHE A 130 -4.36 7.01 -1.40
C PHE A 130 -4.36 8.54 -1.50
N TRP A 131 -4.92 9.22 -0.49
CA TRP A 131 -4.88 10.68 -0.38
C TRP A 131 -3.44 11.21 -0.34
N LEU A 132 -2.60 10.62 0.52
CA LEU A 132 -1.21 11.03 0.66
C LEU A 132 -0.40 10.78 -0.62
N GLN A 133 -0.69 9.70 -1.36
CA GLN A 133 -0.07 9.40 -2.64
C GLN A 133 -0.37 10.50 -3.68
N ILE A 134 -1.64 10.91 -3.79
CA ILE A 134 -2.06 12.01 -4.69
C ILE A 134 -1.35 13.30 -4.32
N HIS A 135 -1.28 13.63 -3.04
CA HIS A 135 -0.67 14.87 -2.56
C HIS A 135 0.86 14.89 -2.77
N LEU A 136 1.56 13.77 -2.51
CA LEU A 136 3.02 13.70 -2.61
C LEU A 136 3.53 13.59 -4.05
N PHE A 137 2.88 12.77 -4.88
CA PHE A 137 3.43 12.40 -6.18
C PHE A 137 2.66 12.98 -7.37
N GLY A 138 1.44 13.49 -7.14
CA GLY A 138 0.54 13.94 -8.20
C GLY A 138 0.08 12.80 -9.09
N PHE A 139 -0.46 13.12 -10.27
CA PHE A 139 -0.91 12.14 -11.28
C PHE A 139 0.11 11.91 -12.39
N GLN A 140 1.02 12.86 -12.60
CA GLN A 140 2.01 12.82 -13.67
C GLN A 140 3.34 13.36 -13.19
N VAL A 141 4.42 12.65 -13.53
CA VAL A 141 5.79 13.10 -13.28
C VAL A 141 6.19 14.07 -14.38
N LYS A 142 6.41 15.34 -14.03
CA LYS A 142 6.89 16.35 -14.98
C LYS A 142 8.35 16.06 -15.36
N PRO A 143 8.75 16.28 -16.63
CA PRO A 143 10.13 16.06 -17.07
C PRO A 143 11.13 17.07 -16.49
N VAL A 144 10.63 18.21 -15.99
CA VAL A 144 11.45 19.29 -15.45
C VAL A 144 10.93 19.66 -14.06
N TYR A 145 11.86 19.75 -13.11
CA TYR A 145 11.64 20.27 -11.78
C TYR A 145 12.38 21.61 -11.61
N LEU A 146 11.71 22.60 -11.02
CA LEU A 146 12.32 23.87 -10.66
C LEU A 146 12.66 23.83 -9.18
N CYS A 147 13.96 23.85 -8.86
CA CYS A 147 14.49 23.77 -7.52
C CYS A 147 14.83 25.17 -7.02
N ASP A 148 14.43 25.50 -5.79
CA ASP A 148 14.85 26.72 -5.11
C ASP A 148 16.08 26.42 -4.24
N ALA A 149 17.24 26.92 -4.67
CA ALA A 149 18.54 26.61 -4.04
C ALA A 149 19.11 27.81 -3.26
N GLU A 150 18.26 28.75 -2.82
CA GLU A 150 18.67 29.96 -2.09
C GLU A 150 19.56 29.63 -0.87
N SER A 151 19.23 28.58 -0.12
CA SER A 151 19.99 28.15 1.07
C SER A 151 21.41 27.65 0.78
N LEU A 152 21.74 27.39 -0.49
CA LEU A 152 23.07 26.95 -0.92
C LEU A 152 23.99 28.13 -1.29
N GLY A 153 23.53 29.38 -1.15
CA GLY A 153 24.30 30.59 -1.48
C GLY A 153 24.53 30.78 -2.98
N GLN A 154 23.70 30.15 -3.83
CA GLN A 154 23.75 30.32 -5.28
C GLN A 154 23.19 31.68 -5.70
N LYS A 155 23.83 32.33 -6.68
CA LYS A 155 23.39 33.62 -7.25
C LYS A 155 22.10 33.52 -8.08
N ILE A 156 21.68 32.29 -8.40
CA ILE A 156 20.46 31.97 -9.14
C ILE A 156 19.49 31.31 -8.14
N ASN A 157 18.34 31.94 -7.92
CA ASN A 157 17.37 31.46 -6.93
C ASN A 157 16.67 30.17 -7.41
N THR A 158 16.44 30.00 -8.71
CA THR A 158 15.74 28.84 -9.27
C THR A 158 16.58 28.10 -10.30
N LEU A 159 16.90 26.84 -10.01
CA LEU A 159 17.63 25.93 -10.88
C LEU A 159 16.69 24.99 -11.62
N LYS A 160 17.02 24.71 -12.89
CA LYS A 160 16.26 23.77 -13.72
C LYS A 160 16.88 22.39 -13.62
N CYS A 161 16.12 21.43 -13.14
CA CYS A 161 16.54 20.04 -12.99
C CYS A 161 15.73 19.12 -13.92
N MET A 162 16.41 18.18 -14.56
CA MET A 162 15.80 17.19 -15.46
C MET A 162 15.48 15.91 -14.70
N VAL A 163 14.26 15.42 -14.86
CA VAL A 163 13.80 14.17 -14.24
C VAL A 163 13.90 13.03 -15.27
N PRO A 164 14.69 11.99 -15.01
CA PRO A 164 14.87 10.88 -15.96
C PRO A 164 13.58 10.05 -16.08
N GLU A 165 13.35 9.44 -17.25
CA GLU A 165 12.33 8.40 -17.47
C GLU A 165 10.92 8.77 -16.98
N HIS A 166 10.56 10.05 -17.07
CA HIS A 166 9.30 10.60 -16.57
C HIS A 166 8.03 9.89 -17.08
N PHE A 167 8.03 9.37 -18.33
CA PHE A 167 6.91 8.59 -18.86
C PHE A 167 6.76 7.23 -18.18
N GLU A 168 7.85 6.47 -18.01
CA GLU A 168 7.84 5.16 -17.34
C GLU A 168 7.37 5.29 -15.89
N LYS A 169 7.89 6.30 -15.19
CA LYS A 169 7.46 6.64 -13.81
C LYS A 169 5.98 6.99 -13.74
N THR A 170 5.47 7.75 -14.70
CA THR A 170 4.04 8.10 -14.77
C THR A 170 3.17 6.87 -14.99
N ILE A 171 3.54 5.97 -15.93
CA ILE A 171 2.80 4.72 -16.17
C ILE A 171 2.79 3.84 -14.92
N PHE A 172 3.95 3.67 -14.28
CA PHE A 172 4.08 2.90 -13.04
C PHE A 172 3.18 3.46 -11.92
N LEU A 173 3.19 4.78 -11.76
CA LEU A 173 2.41 5.48 -10.76
C LEU A 173 0.89 5.35 -10.99
N ILE A 174 0.42 5.44 -12.25
CA ILE A 174 -0.98 5.21 -12.61
C ILE A 174 -1.39 3.74 -12.35
N ALA A 175 -0.52 2.78 -12.64
CA ALA A 175 -0.77 1.37 -12.34
C ALA A 175 -0.95 1.15 -10.83
N MET A 176 -0.09 1.77 -10.01
CA MET A 176 -0.19 1.70 -8.54
C MET A 176 -1.45 2.39 -7.98
N TYR A 177 -1.90 3.51 -8.57
CA TYR A 177 -3.18 4.12 -8.21
C TYR A 177 -4.36 3.20 -8.54
N THR A 178 -4.40 2.67 -9.76
CA THR A 178 -5.46 1.74 -10.21
C THR A 178 -5.55 0.55 -9.26
N PHE A 179 -4.39 -0.01 -8.92
CA PHE A 179 -4.30 -1.12 -7.99
C PHE A 179 -4.85 -0.76 -6.60
N THR A 180 -4.50 0.41 -6.06
CA THR A 180 -4.97 0.88 -4.74
C THR A 180 -6.48 1.13 -4.74
N VAL A 181 -7.06 1.64 -5.82
CA VAL A 181 -8.51 1.79 -5.95
C VAL A 181 -9.21 0.44 -5.96
N ILE A 182 -8.66 -0.54 -6.68
CA ILE A 182 -9.20 -1.90 -6.70
C ILE A 182 -9.14 -2.56 -5.31
N THR A 183 -8.03 -2.44 -4.58
CA THR A 183 -7.91 -2.98 -3.21
C THR A 183 -8.90 -2.33 -2.25
N MET A 184 -9.09 -1.01 -2.34
CA MET A 184 -10.11 -0.31 -1.56
C MET A 184 -11.52 -0.83 -1.83
N VAL A 185 -11.89 -1.00 -3.10
CA VAL A 185 -13.21 -1.54 -3.49
C VAL A 185 -13.40 -2.96 -2.98
N LEU A 186 -12.37 -3.81 -3.07
CA LEU A 186 -12.42 -5.18 -2.56
C LEU A 186 -12.54 -5.21 -1.03
N CYS A 187 -11.85 -4.33 -0.31
CA CYS A 187 -12.00 -4.20 1.14
C CYS A 187 -13.43 -3.81 1.54
N VAL A 188 -14.05 -2.90 0.80
CA VAL A 188 -15.44 -2.50 1.00
C VAL A 188 -16.38 -3.66 0.70
N ALA A 189 -16.17 -4.37 -0.41
CA ALA A 189 -16.96 -5.54 -0.79
C ALA A 189 -16.88 -6.68 0.22
N GLU A 190 -15.72 -6.89 0.85
CA GLU A 190 -15.53 -7.87 1.93
C GLU A 190 -16.41 -7.54 3.15
N ILE A 191 -16.47 -6.27 3.56
CA ILE A 191 -17.37 -5.85 4.65
C ILE A 191 -18.83 -6.09 4.28
N PHE A 192 -19.24 -5.73 3.05
CA PHE A 192 -20.59 -5.98 2.58
C PHE A 192 -20.96 -7.48 2.59
N GLU A 193 -20.06 -8.35 2.12
CA GLU A 193 -20.28 -9.81 2.15
C GLU A 193 -20.51 -10.31 3.58
N ILE A 194 -19.73 -9.81 4.54
CA ILE A 194 -19.83 -10.23 5.96
C ILE A 194 -21.13 -9.75 6.59
N ILE A 195 -21.49 -8.48 6.37
CA ILE A 195 -22.75 -7.92 6.87
C ILE A 195 -23.93 -8.71 6.29
N PHE A 196 -23.90 -8.99 4.99
CA PHE A 196 -24.95 -9.76 4.32
C PHE A 196 -25.07 -11.18 4.89
N ARG A 197 -23.96 -11.92 4.99
CA ARG A 197 -23.94 -13.28 5.58
C ARG A 197 -24.47 -13.29 7.02
N ARG A 198 -24.09 -12.30 7.84
CA ARG A 198 -24.56 -12.18 9.22
C ARG A 198 -26.06 -11.88 9.30
N SER A 199 -26.56 -10.96 8.48
CA SER A 199 -27.98 -10.62 8.42
C SER A 199 -28.84 -11.81 7.99
N CYS A 200 -28.41 -12.58 6.98
CA CYS A 200 -29.09 -13.81 6.57
C CYS A 200 -29.12 -14.86 7.70
N PHE A 201 -28.03 -14.99 8.47
CA PHE A 201 -27.99 -15.91 9.61
C PHE A 201 -28.95 -15.48 10.72
N LEU A 202 -29.06 -14.18 11.00
CA LEU A 202 -30.02 -13.64 11.98
C LEU A 202 -31.48 -13.80 11.53
N PHE A 203 -31.77 -13.65 10.24
CA PHE A 203 -33.13 -13.78 9.71
C PHE A 203 -33.62 -15.24 9.65
N LYS A 204 -32.71 -16.22 9.58
CA LYS A 204 -33.04 -17.65 9.51
C LYS A 204 -33.27 -18.29 10.89
N ARG A 205 -33.06 -17.56 11.98
CA ARG A 205 -33.22 -18.02 13.38
C ARG A 205 -34.51 -17.49 13.98
#